data_AF-A0A2S8FHL9-F1
#
_entry.id   AF-A0A2S8FHL9-F1
#
_cell.length_a   1.000
_cell.length_b   1.000
_cell.length_c   1.000
_cell.angle_alpha   90.00
_cell.angle_beta   90.00
_cell.angle_gamma   90.00
#
_symmetry.space_group_name_H-M   'P 1'
#
loop_
_entity.id
_entity.type
_entity.pdbx_description
1 polymer ?
#
loop_
_entity_poly.entity_id
_entity_poly.type
_entity_poly.pdbx_seq_one_letter_code
_entity_poly.pdbx_strand_id
1 'polypeptide(L)'
;MNFEEPPTREMLVAHVEHLAGRIGPRILAKPESIEATTGYLRAQWQQMGYQVREETYQSSDGPATNLLVEIPGTQPGRDVIVLGAHYDTVAHSPGADDNASAVAVLLEASRLLKKQTPRHTLRFVAFACEESPYMSLGSMGSQHHARQAKLRDEQIQMLCLEMVGYFRDEPNSQKVPPTIPKLLHGLFPKQGNFLAAVGNLSSWRLNWAFRRGFKQGTRLRLFTINLPEKIQEIRRSDNSSFWDQGYPALMLTDTSFLRNPNYHQPTDTPETLDFDRMTQVAVGVASAMLRLGK
;
A
#
# COMPACT_ATOMS: atom_id res chain seq x y z
N MET A 1 13.18 -14.77 -8.42
CA MET A 1 11.98 -15.41 -8.99
C MET A 1 11.63 -14.60 -10.21
N ASN A 2 11.42 -15.23 -11.36
CA ASN A 2 11.15 -14.51 -12.60
C ASN A 2 9.67 -14.70 -12.94
N PHE A 3 8.91 -13.61 -12.93
CA PHE A 3 7.57 -13.60 -13.52
C PHE A 3 7.72 -13.59 -15.05
N GLU A 4 6.85 -14.31 -15.76
CA GLU A 4 6.91 -14.41 -17.23
C GLU A 4 6.73 -13.04 -17.90
N GLU A 5 5.87 -12.19 -17.34
CA GLU A 5 5.55 -10.85 -17.83
C GLU A 5 5.69 -9.82 -16.70
N PRO A 6 6.93 -9.41 -16.35
CA PRO A 6 7.15 -8.38 -15.33
C PRO A 6 6.48 -7.06 -15.74
N PRO A 7 6.08 -6.23 -14.77
CA PRO A 7 5.43 -4.97 -15.04
C PRO A 7 6.40 -4.01 -15.74
N THR A 8 5.94 -3.34 -16.79
CA THR A 8 6.76 -2.35 -17.51
C THR A 8 6.54 -0.96 -16.94
N ARG A 9 7.49 -0.06 -17.19
CA ARG A 9 7.41 1.35 -16.80
C ARG A 9 6.10 1.98 -17.29
N GLU A 10 5.72 1.70 -18.53
CA GLU A 10 4.54 2.24 -19.20
C GLU A 10 3.23 1.81 -18.52
N MET A 11 3.17 0.60 -17.97
CA MET A 11 2.00 0.12 -17.23
C MET A 11 1.80 0.93 -15.95
N LEU A 12 2.86 1.12 -15.15
CA LEU A 12 2.80 1.92 -13.93
C LEU A 12 2.50 3.39 -14.24
N VAL A 13 3.13 3.96 -15.28
CA VAL A 13 2.84 5.33 -15.75
C VAL A 13 1.36 5.44 -16.11
N ALA A 14 0.81 4.50 -16.88
CA ALA A 14 -0.60 4.56 -17.29
C ALA A 14 -1.57 4.55 -16.10
N HIS A 15 -1.28 3.77 -15.05
CA HIS A 15 -2.08 3.77 -13.82
C HIS A 15 -2.01 5.12 -13.09
N VAL A 16 -0.80 5.62 -12.83
CA VAL A 16 -0.61 6.88 -12.09
C VAL A 16 -1.16 8.08 -12.88
N GLU A 17 -0.91 8.15 -14.18
CA GLU A 17 -1.45 9.19 -15.05
C GLU A 17 -2.98 9.18 -15.09
N HIS A 18 -3.60 8.00 -15.07
CA HIS A 18 -5.06 7.92 -15.01
C HIS A 18 -5.60 8.47 -13.68
N LEU A 19 -5.02 8.02 -12.57
CA LEU A 19 -5.49 8.36 -11.22
C LEU A 19 -5.16 9.79 -10.81
N ALA A 20 -3.90 10.20 -10.94
CA ALA A 20 -3.44 11.51 -10.48
C ALA A 20 -3.45 12.57 -11.59
N GLY A 21 -3.09 12.20 -12.83
CA GLY A 21 -3.05 13.15 -13.95
C GLY A 21 -4.44 13.53 -14.49
N ARG A 22 -5.28 12.52 -14.76
CA ARG A 22 -6.61 12.73 -15.39
C ARG A 22 -7.73 12.96 -14.39
N ILE A 23 -7.83 12.14 -13.34
CA ILE A 23 -8.87 12.32 -12.31
C ILE A 23 -8.50 13.45 -11.35
N GLY A 24 -7.23 13.52 -10.92
CA GLY A 24 -6.76 14.51 -9.96
C GLY A 24 -7.13 14.13 -8.51
N PRO A 25 -7.47 15.10 -7.65
CA PRO A 25 -7.89 14.83 -6.28
C PRO A 25 -9.08 13.88 -6.19
N ARG A 26 -8.99 12.87 -5.32
CA ARG A 26 -9.95 11.77 -5.13
C ARG A 26 -10.53 11.84 -3.72
N ILE A 27 -11.47 12.76 -3.51
CA ILE A 27 -12.10 13.01 -2.20
C ILE A 27 -13.58 12.66 -2.21
N LEU A 28 -14.11 12.16 -1.09
CA LEU A 28 -15.55 11.86 -0.95
C LEU A 28 -16.45 13.06 -1.25
N ALA A 29 -16.01 14.28 -0.89
CA ALA A 29 -16.73 15.52 -1.19
C ALA A 29 -16.85 15.82 -2.70
N LYS A 30 -16.15 15.06 -3.56
CA LYS A 30 -16.20 15.12 -5.02
C LYS A 30 -16.59 13.74 -5.58
N PRO A 31 -17.86 13.32 -5.48
CA PRO A 31 -18.29 11.95 -5.77
C PRO A 31 -17.92 11.45 -7.17
N GLU A 32 -17.89 12.33 -8.17
CA GLU A 32 -17.50 11.99 -9.54
C GLU A 32 -16.03 11.53 -9.65
N SER A 33 -15.14 12.06 -8.80
CA SER A 33 -13.74 11.63 -8.75
C SER A 33 -13.61 10.22 -8.14
N ILE A 34 -14.42 9.92 -7.14
CA ILE A 34 -14.48 8.60 -6.48
C ILE A 34 -15.12 7.58 -7.42
N GLU A 35 -16.19 7.94 -8.12
CA GLU A 35 -16.83 7.10 -9.12
C GLU A 35 -15.86 6.79 -10.28
N ALA A 36 -15.15 7.79 -10.80
CA ALA A 36 -14.13 7.58 -11.82
C ALA A 36 -12.99 6.66 -11.33
N THR A 37 -12.53 6.87 -10.09
CA THR A 37 -11.47 6.05 -9.47
C THR A 37 -11.90 4.61 -9.28
N THR A 38 -13.03 4.38 -8.62
CA THR A 38 -13.56 3.02 -8.38
C THR A 38 -13.96 2.33 -9.69
N GLY A 39 -14.50 3.09 -10.65
CA GLY A 39 -14.74 2.66 -12.03
C GLY A 39 -13.47 2.13 -12.70
N TYR A 40 -12.38 2.89 -12.63
CA TYR A 40 -11.09 2.50 -13.17
C TYR A 40 -10.55 1.22 -12.53
N LEU A 41 -10.50 1.16 -11.19
CA LEU A 41 -10.01 -0.02 -10.46
C LEU A 41 -10.82 -1.27 -10.77
N ARG A 42 -12.15 -1.15 -10.79
CA ARG A 42 -13.05 -2.24 -11.15
C ARG A 42 -12.77 -2.73 -12.57
N ALA A 43 -12.63 -1.82 -13.54
CA ALA A 43 -12.35 -2.18 -14.93
C ALA A 43 -10.98 -2.88 -15.08
N GLN A 44 -9.93 -2.39 -14.41
CA GLN A 44 -8.61 -3.02 -14.44
C GLN A 44 -8.67 -4.47 -13.91
N TRP A 45 -9.28 -4.69 -12.75
CA TRP A 45 -9.41 -6.03 -12.19
C TRP A 45 -10.32 -6.95 -13.00
N GLN A 46 -11.42 -6.44 -13.56
CA GLN A 46 -12.30 -7.22 -14.44
C GLN A 46 -11.56 -7.64 -15.73
N GLN A 47 -10.75 -6.76 -16.31
CA GLN A 47 -9.91 -7.08 -17.47
C GLN A 47 -8.88 -8.18 -17.15
N MET A 48 -8.39 -8.23 -15.91
CA MET A 48 -7.53 -9.30 -15.40
C MET A 48 -8.29 -10.61 -15.06
N GLY A 49 -9.61 -10.64 -15.22
CA GLY A 49 -10.46 -11.79 -14.92
C GLY A 49 -10.71 -12.00 -13.42
N TYR A 50 -10.66 -10.94 -12.62
CA TYR A 50 -11.12 -11.00 -11.23
C TYR A 50 -12.62 -10.73 -11.12
N GLN A 51 -13.25 -11.38 -10.14
CA GLN A 51 -14.54 -10.97 -9.63
C GLN A 51 -14.32 -9.91 -8.56
N VAL A 52 -14.68 -8.66 -8.87
CA VAL A 52 -14.56 -7.53 -7.94
C VAL A 52 -15.69 -7.60 -6.92
N ARG A 53 -15.33 -7.50 -5.65
CA ARG A 53 -16.26 -7.35 -4.53
C ARG A 53 -16.20 -5.93 -4.00
N GLU A 54 -17.36 -5.40 -3.66
CA GLU A 54 -17.50 -4.08 -3.06
C GLU A 54 -17.86 -4.26 -1.58
N GLU A 55 -17.18 -3.52 -0.72
CA GLU A 55 -17.46 -3.46 0.71
C GLU A 55 -17.84 -2.03 1.05
N THR A 56 -19.13 -1.73 0.91
CA THR A 56 -19.72 -0.42 1.20
C THR A 56 -20.02 -0.27 2.68
N TYR A 57 -19.71 0.89 3.23
CA TYR A 57 -19.95 1.24 4.63
C TYR A 57 -20.29 2.73 4.77
N GLN A 58 -20.81 3.10 5.93
CA GLN A 58 -21.11 4.49 6.25
C GLN A 58 -19.87 5.16 6.87
N SER A 59 -19.28 6.13 6.16
CA SER A 59 -18.28 7.04 6.71
C SER A 59 -18.96 8.24 7.42
N SER A 60 -18.17 9.12 8.02
CA SER A 60 -18.68 10.36 8.65
C SER A 60 -19.40 11.29 7.66
N ASP A 61 -19.00 11.28 6.38
CA ASP A 61 -19.47 12.24 5.37
C ASP A 61 -20.36 11.61 4.30
N GLY A 62 -20.63 10.30 4.39
CA GLY A 62 -21.44 9.59 3.41
C GLY A 62 -21.05 8.13 3.20
N PRO A 63 -21.72 7.42 2.30
CA PRO A 63 -21.33 6.07 1.92
C PRO A 63 -19.93 6.08 1.28
N ALA A 64 -19.10 5.13 1.66
CA ALA A 64 -17.78 4.87 1.11
C ALA A 64 -17.65 3.38 0.78
N THR A 65 -16.76 3.03 -0.16
CA THR A 65 -16.67 1.66 -0.68
C THR A 65 -15.22 1.23 -0.83
N ASN A 66 -14.80 0.20 -0.10
CA ASN A 66 -13.58 -0.51 -0.46
C ASN A 66 -13.86 -1.41 -1.67
N LEU A 67 -12.86 -1.60 -2.52
CA LEU A 67 -12.89 -2.61 -3.58
C LEU A 67 -11.87 -3.70 -3.29
N LEU A 68 -12.25 -4.96 -3.47
CA LEU A 68 -11.34 -6.07 -3.26
C LEU A 68 -11.51 -7.23 -4.24
N VAL A 69 -10.40 -7.93 -4.48
CA VAL A 69 -10.33 -9.15 -5.27
C VAL A 69 -9.47 -10.19 -4.56
N GLU A 70 -9.73 -11.48 -4.83
CA GLU A 70 -9.06 -12.59 -4.15
C GLU A 70 -8.50 -13.61 -5.15
N ILE A 71 -7.38 -14.21 -4.76
CA ILE A 71 -6.89 -15.48 -5.30
C ILE A 71 -7.09 -16.51 -4.18
N PRO A 72 -8.03 -17.46 -4.33
CA PRO A 72 -8.30 -18.46 -3.30
C PRO A 72 -7.07 -19.33 -3.01
N GLY A 73 -6.82 -19.56 -1.72
CA GLY A 73 -5.78 -20.49 -1.28
C GLY A 73 -6.20 -21.96 -1.51
N THR A 74 -5.23 -22.85 -1.67
CA THR A 74 -5.49 -24.31 -1.77
C THR A 74 -5.77 -24.98 -0.44
N GLN A 75 -5.41 -24.36 0.69
CA GLN A 75 -5.69 -24.92 2.01
C GLN A 75 -7.04 -24.41 2.55
N PRO A 76 -7.93 -25.31 3.00
CA PRO A 76 -9.13 -24.89 3.70
C PRO A 76 -8.73 -24.22 5.03
N GLY A 77 -9.13 -22.97 5.20
CA GLY A 77 -8.78 -22.17 6.37
C GLY A 77 -9.25 -20.72 6.24
N ARG A 78 -9.04 -19.94 7.29
CA ARG A 78 -9.37 -18.50 7.34
C ARG A 78 -8.13 -17.60 7.23
N ASP A 79 -7.00 -18.16 6.81
CA ASP A 79 -5.73 -17.46 6.67
C ASP A 79 -5.71 -16.64 5.37
N VAL A 80 -5.57 -15.32 5.52
CA VAL A 80 -5.59 -14.37 4.42
C VAL A 80 -4.36 -13.47 4.49
N ILE A 81 -3.64 -13.37 3.37
CA ILE A 81 -2.57 -12.38 3.18
C ILE A 81 -3.17 -11.20 2.41
N VAL A 82 -3.29 -10.07 3.09
CA VAL A 82 -3.84 -8.83 2.52
C VAL A 82 -2.71 -7.98 1.98
N LEU A 83 -2.84 -7.51 0.73
CA LEU A 83 -2.11 -6.37 0.20
C LEU A 83 -3.10 -5.25 -0.04
N GLY A 84 -2.84 -4.07 0.51
CA GLY A 84 -3.75 -2.95 0.34
C GLY A 84 -3.07 -1.60 0.19
N ALA A 85 -3.80 -0.68 -0.43
CA ALA A 85 -3.43 0.71 -0.65
C ALA A 85 -4.72 1.53 -0.61
N HIS A 86 -4.71 2.72 -0.01
CA HIS A 86 -5.84 3.63 -0.14
C HIS A 86 -5.83 4.31 -1.51
N TYR A 87 -7.02 4.64 -2.01
CA TYR A 87 -7.17 5.29 -3.32
C TYR A 87 -7.59 6.75 -3.22
N ASP A 88 -8.01 7.23 -2.05
CA ASP A 88 -8.37 8.63 -1.83
C ASP A 88 -7.14 9.54 -1.69
N THR A 89 -7.36 10.85 -1.66
CA THR A 89 -6.33 11.88 -1.47
C THR A 89 -6.81 12.95 -0.50
N VAL A 90 -5.94 13.84 -0.06
CA VAL A 90 -6.35 15.16 0.40
C VAL A 90 -6.89 16.04 -0.75
N ALA A 91 -7.67 17.07 -0.41
CA ALA A 91 -8.45 17.86 -1.38
C ALA A 91 -7.63 18.64 -2.42
N HIS A 92 -6.38 19.00 -2.11
CA HIS A 92 -5.55 19.87 -2.97
C HIS A 92 -4.38 19.14 -3.63
N SER A 93 -4.27 17.83 -3.43
CA SER A 93 -3.21 17.01 -4.01
C SER A 93 -3.77 16.16 -5.16
N PRO A 94 -3.12 16.13 -6.33
CA PRO A 94 -3.40 15.11 -7.35
C PRO A 94 -3.13 13.69 -6.83
N GLY A 95 -2.22 13.55 -5.86
CA GLY A 95 -1.97 12.30 -5.17
C GLY A 95 -1.27 11.26 -6.03
N ALA A 96 -0.22 11.66 -6.74
CA ALA A 96 0.55 10.75 -7.61
C ALA A 96 1.38 9.77 -6.79
N ASP A 97 2.20 10.26 -5.86
CA ASP A 97 2.88 9.40 -4.91
C ASP A 97 1.91 8.93 -3.82
N ASP A 98 1.03 9.83 -3.37
CA ASP A 98 0.10 9.64 -2.26
C ASP A 98 -1.38 9.62 -2.73
N ASN A 99 -1.95 8.48 -3.13
CA ASN A 99 -1.32 7.16 -3.11
C ASN A 99 -1.51 6.37 -4.42
N ALA A 100 -1.60 7.07 -5.56
CA ALA A 100 -1.73 6.43 -6.87
C ALA A 100 -0.53 5.50 -7.18
N SER A 101 0.67 5.81 -6.67
CA SER A 101 1.86 4.97 -6.82
C SER A 101 1.66 3.58 -6.22
N ALA A 102 1.11 3.49 -5.01
CA ALA A 102 0.81 2.25 -4.34
C ALA A 102 -0.35 1.50 -4.99
N VAL A 103 -1.38 2.22 -5.43
CA VAL A 103 -2.50 1.63 -6.17
C VAL A 103 -2.03 1.01 -7.49
N ALA A 104 -1.11 1.66 -8.20
CA ALA A 104 -0.49 1.10 -9.40
C ALA A 104 0.29 -0.20 -9.09
N VAL A 105 1.06 -0.21 -8.00
CA VAL A 105 1.78 -1.41 -7.52
C VAL A 105 0.81 -2.51 -7.07
N LEU A 106 -0.33 -2.17 -6.45
CA LEU A 106 -1.38 -3.11 -6.05
C LEU A 106 -1.98 -3.81 -7.27
N LEU A 107 -2.35 -3.04 -8.31
CA LEU A 107 -2.89 -3.56 -9.57
C LEU A 107 -1.89 -4.50 -10.23
N GLU A 108 -0.64 -4.08 -10.39
CA GLU A 108 0.38 -4.90 -11.04
C GLU A 108 0.77 -6.14 -10.23
N ALA A 109 0.86 -6.04 -8.90
CA ALA A 109 1.09 -7.20 -8.05
C ALA A 109 -0.05 -8.23 -8.18
N SER A 110 -1.30 -7.76 -8.20
CA SER A 110 -2.46 -8.65 -8.41
C SER A 110 -2.42 -9.32 -9.78
N ARG A 111 -2.08 -8.58 -10.84
CA ARG A 111 -1.91 -9.10 -12.20
C ARG A 111 -0.87 -10.21 -12.27
N LEU A 112 0.33 -9.98 -11.70
CA LEU A 112 1.43 -10.95 -11.68
C LEU A 112 1.06 -12.24 -10.94
N LEU A 113 0.24 -12.13 -9.91
CA LEU A 113 -0.12 -13.25 -9.04
C LEU A 113 -1.37 -14.00 -9.52
N LYS A 114 -2.17 -13.45 -10.43
CA LYS A 114 -3.48 -14.00 -10.84
C LYS A 114 -3.46 -15.49 -11.20
N LYS A 115 -2.39 -15.97 -11.86
CA LYS A 115 -2.25 -17.37 -12.30
C LYS A 115 -1.55 -18.28 -11.28
N GLN A 116 -1.21 -17.77 -10.11
CA GLN A 116 -0.56 -18.53 -9.05
C GLN A 116 -1.58 -19.33 -8.22
N THR A 117 -1.13 -20.43 -7.62
CA THR A 117 -1.93 -21.27 -6.71
C THR A 117 -1.35 -21.22 -5.30
N PRO A 118 -1.59 -20.14 -4.54
CA PRO A 118 -1.07 -20.00 -3.19
C PRO A 118 -1.78 -20.97 -2.22
N ARG A 119 -1.15 -21.29 -1.09
CA ARG A 119 -1.78 -22.08 -0.02
C ARG A 119 -2.76 -21.25 0.80
N HIS A 120 -2.38 -20.02 1.12
CA HIS A 120 -3.24 -19.04 1.79
C HIS A 120 -3.92 -18.13 0.77
N THR A 121 -5.13 -17.65 1.09
CA THR A 121 -5.83 -16.71 0.21
C THR A 121 -5.05 -15.41 0.12
N LEU A 122 -4.83 -14.92 -1.10
CA LEU A 122 -4.27 -13.59 -1.33
C LEU A 122 -5.41 -12.64 -1.62
N ARG A 123 -5.55 -11.58 -0.81
CA ARG A 123 -6.58 -10.56 -0.96
C ARG A 123 -5.94 -9.23 -1.29
N PHE A 124 -6.41 -8.58 -2.34
CA PHE A 124 -5.97 -7.27 -2.78
C PHE A 124 -7.10 -6.29 -2.48
N VAL A 125 -6.82 -5.21 -1.74
CA VAL A 125 -7.85 -4.25 -1.30
C VAL A 125 -7.44 -2.82 -1.61
N ALA A 126 -8.28 -2.10 -2.35
CA ALA A 126 -8.19 -0.66 -2.49
C ALA A 126 -9.10 -0.02 -1.44
N PHE A 127 -8.51 0.66 -0.45
CA PHE A 127 -9.22 1.24 0.68
C PHE A 127 -9.74 2.65 0.38
N ALA A 128 -10.93 2.94 0.88
CA ALA A 128 -11.49 4.28 0.87
C ALA A 128 -11.12 5.04 2.15
N CYS A 129 -11.09 6.37 2.08
CA CYS A 129 -11.13 7.26 3.25
C CYS A 129 -9.97 7.05 4.23
N GLU A 130 -8.75 6.86 3.75
CA GLU A 130 -7.57 6.91 4.63
C GLU A 130 -7.36 8.33 5.14
N GLU A 131 -7.50 9.30 4.25
CA GLU A 131 -6.99 10.66 4.43
C GLU A 131 -7.83 11.49 5.41
N SER A 132 -7.25 12.61 5.86
CA SER A 132 -7.99 13.58 6.68
C SER A 132 -9.22 14.11 5.91
N PRO A 133 -10.42 14.18 6.54
CA PRO A 133 -10.68 14.10 7.98
C PRO A 133 -10.97 12.69 8.53
N TYR A 134 -10.96 11.64 7.72
CA TYR A 134 -11.38 10.29 8.12
C TYR A 134 -10.31 9.56 8.96
N MET A 135 -9.04 9.85 8.69
CA MET A 135 -7.91 9.31 9.44
C MET A 135 -8.14 9.48 10.94
N SER A 136 -7.93 8.41 11.71
CA SER A 136 -8.06 8.40 13.18
C SER A 136 -9.48 8.64 13.74
N LEU A 137 -10.52 8.81 12.91
CA LEU A 137 -11.92 8.97 13.36
C LEU A 137 -12.74 7.68 13.37
N GLY A 138 -12.15 6.53 13.02
CA GLY A 138 -12.89 5.26 12.97
C GLY A 138 -13.65 5.04 11.66
N SER A 139 -13.48 5.94 10.68
CA SER A 139 -14.19 5.98 9.39
C SER A 139 -13.33 5.53 8.20
N MET A 140 -12.10 5.06 8.45
CA MET A 140 -11.23 4.55 7.39
C MET A 140 -11.74 3.22 6.85
N GLY A 141 -11.61 3.03 5.55
CA GLY A 141 -12.00 1.80 4.87
C GLY A 141 -11.24 0.59 5.39
N SER A 142 -9.96 0.75 5.71
CA SER A 142 -9.15 -0.29 6.34
C SER A 142 -9.61 -0.65 7.75
N GLN A 143 -10.09 0.31 8.54
CA GLN A 143 -10.68 0.04 9.86
C GLN A 143 -11.97 -0.75 9.74
N HIS A 144 -12.83 -0.39 8.79
CA HIS A 144 -14.03 -1.16 8.48
C HIS A 144 -13.66 -2.59 8.08
N HIS A 145 -12.76 -2.77 7.10
CA HIS A 145 -12.33 -4.07 6.61
C HIS A 145 -11.75 -4.96 7.71
N ALA A 146 -10.83 -4.41 8.52
CA ALA A 146 -10.17 -5.15 9.60
C ALA A 146 -11.17 -5.60 10.68
N ARG A 147 -12.14 -4.74 11.05
CA ARG A 147 -13.21 -5.10 12.00
C ARG A 147 -14.11 -6.20 11.42
N GLN A 148 -14.51 -6.09 10.16
CA GLN A 148 -15.34 -7.12 9.51
C GLN A 148 -14.60 -8.45 9.38
N ALA A 149 -13.30 -8.42 9.07
CA ALA A 149 -12.45 -9.61 9.09
C ALA A 149 -12.39 -10.26 10.48
N LYS A 150 -12.29 -9.46 11.54
CA LYS A 150 -12.32 -9.95 12.92
C LYS A 150 -13.65 -10.63 13.26
N LEU A 151 -14.77 -10.07 12.81
CA LEU A 151 -16.10 -10.66 12.99
C LEU A 151 -16.27 -11.97 12.20
N ARG A 152 -15.63 -12.09 11.04
CA ARG A 152 -15.57 -13.34 10.26
C ARG A 152 -14.54 -14.34 10.81
N ASP A 153 -13.81 -13.97 11.87
CA ASP A 153 -12.73 -14.74 12.47
C ASP A 153 -11.64 -15.12 11.44
N GLU A 154 -11.37 -14.21 10.52
CA GLU A 154 -10.25 -14.30 9.58
C GLU A 154 -8.93 -14.09 10.31
N GLN A 155 -7.92 -14.87 9.93
CA GLN A 155 -6.55 -14.73 10.38
C GLN A 155 -5.78 -13.94 9.32
N ILE A 156 -5.52 -12.67 9.59
CA ILE A 156 -4.92 -11.76 8.62
C ILE A 156 -3.44 -11.50 8.91
N GLN A 157 -2.64 -11.51 7.85
CA GLN A 157 -1.36 -10.79 7.78
C GLN A 157 -1.48 -9.72 6.69
N MET A 158 -1.13 -8.47 7.01
CA MET A 158 -1.38 -7.35 6.10
C MET A 158 -0.09 -6.63 5.66
N LEU A 159 -0.03 -6.31 4.37
CA LEU A 159 0.98 -5.44 3.77
C LEU A 159 0.26 -4.18 3.24
N CYS A 160 0.57 -3.05 3.85
CA CYS A 160 0.11 -1.72 3.45
C CYS A 160 1.14 -1.12 2.50
N LEU A 161 0.68 -0.69 1.33
CA LEU A 161 1.46 0.08 0.39
C LEU A 161 1.11 1.55 0.59
N GLU A 162 2.12 2.35 0.93
CA GLU A 162 1.95 3.74 1.36
C GLU A 162 3.07 4.58 0.76
N MET A 163 2.82 5.26 -0.35
CA MET A 163 3.81 6.05 -1.11
C MET A 163 5.05 5.23 -1.50
N VAL A 164 5.13 4.80 -2.75
CA VAL A 164 6.19 3.88 -3.22
C VAL A 164 6.89 4.36 -4.47
N GLY A 165 6.71 5.63 -4.84
CA GLY A 165 7.17 6.22 -6.09
C GLY A 165 8.32 7.21 -5.96
N TYR A 166 8.59 7.79 -4.78
CA TYR A 166 9.56 8.88 -4.65
C TYR A 166 10.94 8.44 -4.11
N PHE A 167 11.97 8.61 -4.94
CA PHE A 167 13.34 8.21 -4.62
C PHE A 167 14.35 9.34 -4.84
N ARG A 168 15.37 9.40 -3.97
CA ARG A 168 16.46 10.37 -4.03
C ARG A 168 17.80 9.72 -3.74
N ASP A 169 18.74 9.86 -4.68
CA ASP A 169 20.10 9.28 -4.54
C ASP A 169 21.07 10.22 -3.82
N GLU A 170 20.72 11.51 -3.69
CA GLU A 170 21.58 12.51 -3.09
C GLU A 170 21.86 12.21 -1.61
N PRO A 171 23.08 12.47 -1.12
CA PRO A 171 23.39 12.38 0.31
C PRO A 171 22.46 13.27 1.15
N ASN A 172 22.04 12.77 2.31
CA ASN A 172 21.18 13.45 3.28
C ASN A 172 19.76 13.79 2.77
N SER A 173 19.32 13.13 1.70
CA SER A 173 17.94 13.23 1.19
C SER A 173 16.91 12.49 2.05
N GLN A 174 17.35 11.68 3.03
CA GLN A 174 16.47 10.99 3.97
C GLN A 174 16.52 11.61 5.37
N LYS A 175 15.36 11.97 5.93
CA LYS A 175 15.22 12.37 7.33
C LYS A 175 14.81 11.18 8.20
N VAL A 176 15.13 11.25 9.50
CA VAL A 176 14.69 10.29 10.52
C VAL A 176 13.52 10.91 11.29
N PRO A 177 12.48 10.15 11.68
CA PRO A 177 11.39 10.71 12.48
C PRO A 177 11.92 11.41 13.75
N PRO A 178 11.41 12.60 14.08
CA PRO A 178 11.90 13.38 15.22
C PRO A 178 11.65 12.70 16.57
N THR A 179 10.68 11.79 16.65
CA THR A 179 10.37 10.98 17.83
C THR A 179 11.42 9.90 18.11
N ILE A 180 12.27 9.55 17.14
CA ILE A 180 13.39 8.64 17.34
C ILE A 180 14.53 9.40 18.05
N PRO A 181 15.08 8.87 19.17
CA PRO A 181 16.22 9.49 19.86
C PRO A 181 17.40 9.77 18.92
N LYS A 182 17.95 11.00 18.98
CA LYS A 182 19.06 11.45 18.12
C LYS A 182 20.27 10.51 18.11
N LEU A 183 20.56 9.86 19.25
CA LEU A 183 21.67 8.91 19.36
C LEU A 183 21.52 7.68 18.43
N LEU A 184 20.28 7.35 18.03
CA LEU A 184 19.98 6.22 17.15
C LEU A 184 19.93 6.61 15.67
N HIS A 185 19.99 7.91 15.34
CA HIS A 185 19.85 8.38 13.95
C HIS A 185 20.92 7.80 13.01
N GLY A 186 22.11 7.47 13.54
CA GLY A 186 23.18 6.83 12.77
C GLY A 186 22.85 5.42 12.23
N LEU A 187 21.80 4.77 12.74
CA LEU A 187 21.34 3.45 12.29
C LEU A 187 20.42 3.52 11.05
N PHE A 188 19.96 4.72 10.69
CA PHE A 188 19.01 4.93 9.61
C PHE A 188 19.75 5.32 8.32
N PRO A 189 19.22 4.95 7.13
CA PRO A 189 19.78 5.40 5.87
C PRO A 189 19.77 6.92 5.73
N LYS A 190 20.84 7.48 5.14
CA LYS A 190 20.95 8.93 4.87
C LYS A 190 20.53 9.33 3.44
N GLN A 191 20.45 8.36 2.53
CA GLN A 191 19.97 8.56 1.15
C GLN A 191 18.57 7.98 1.03
N GLY A 192 17.70 8.66 0.30
CA GLY A 192 16.32 8.28 0.04
C GLY A 192 16.15 7.30 -1.14
N ASN A 193 17.08 6.39 -1.38
CA ASN A 193 17.04 5.45 -2.51
C ASN A 193 16.66 4.03 -2.10
N PHE A 194 15.72 3.92 -1.15
CA PHE A 194 15.25 2.67 -0.56
C PHE A 194 13.76 2.76 -0.21
N LEU A 195 13.11 1.59 -0.06
CA LEU A 195 11.84 1.48 0.64
C LEU A 195 12.05 1.03 2.09
N ALA A 196 11.22 1.51 2.99
CA ALA A 196 11.13 1.07 4.37
C ALA A 196 9.94 0.09 4.53
N ALA A 197 10.19 -1.12 5.06
CA ALA A 197 9.15 -1.99 5.59
C ALA A 197 9.10 -1.84 7.12
N VAL A 198 8.06 -1.16 7.60
CA VAL A 198 7.89 -0.74 8.99
C VAL A 198 6.78 -1.55 9.63
N GLY A 199 7.07 -2.20 10.75
CA GLY A 199 6.07 -2.95 11.53
C GLY A 199 6.03 -2.52 12.99
N ASN A 200 4.97 -2.89 13.71
CA ASN A 200 5.00 -2.92 15.17
C ASN A 200 5.84 -4.10 15.67
N LEU A 201 6.10 -4.17 16.98
CA LEU A 201 6.95 -5.22 17.57
C LEU A 201 6.41 -6.65 17.34
N SER A 202 5.09 -6.85 17.36
CA SER A 202 4.48 -8.17 17.13
C SER A 202 4.60 -8.64 15.68
N SER A 203 4.76 -7.72 14.72
CA SER A 203 4.87 -8.02 13.29
C SER A 203 6.29 -8.44 12.83
N TRP A 204 7.21 -8.76 13.75
CA TRP A 204 8.60 -9.08 13.39
C TRP A 204 8.74 -10.32 12.48
N ARG A 205 7.90 -11.35 12.68
CA ARG A 205 7.90 -12.57 11.84
C ARG A 205 7.45 -12.24 10.42
N LEU A 206 6.38 -11.45 10.29
CA LEU A 206 5.88 -10.96 9.01
C LEU A 206 6.96 -10.11 8.31
N ASN A 207 7.61 -9.18 9.02
CA ASN A 207 8.69 -8.35 8.46
C ASN A 207 9.86 -9.19 7.93
N TRP A 208 10.29 -10.19 8.70
CA TRP A 208 11.34 -11.11 8.27
C TRP A 208 10.95 -11.91 7.03
N ALA A 209 9.73 -12.46 6.99
CA ALA A 209 9.23 -13.23 5.86
C ALA A 209 9.08 -12.35 4.61
N PHE A 210 8.49 -11.16 4.75
CA PHE A 210 8.38 -10.16 3.70
C PHE A 210 9.75 -9.80 3.12
N ARG A 211 10.71 -9.40 3.96
CA ARG A 211 12.08 -9.04 3.54
C ARG A 211 12.73 -10.12 2.68
N ARG A 212 12.57 -11.39 3.06
CA ARG A 212 13.13 -12.52 2.30
C ARG A 212 12.48 -12.68 0.94
N GLY A 213 11.15 -12.54 0.86
CA GLY A 213 10.43 -12.66 -0.40
C GLY A 213 10.66 -11.47 -1.32
N PHE A 214 10.71 -10.26 -0.77
CA PHE A 214 11.00 -9.04 -1.52
C PHE A 214 12.37 -9.10 -2.21
N LYS A 215 13.41 -9.46 -1.45
CA LYS A 215 14.78 -9.62 -1.98
C LYS A 215 14.96 -10.77 -2.97
N GLN A 216 14.01 -11.69 -3.08
CA GLN A 216 14.01 -12.73 -4.11
C GLN A 216 13.47 -12.22 -5.46
N GLY A 217 12.66 -11.16 -5.44
CA GLY A 217 12.08 -10.57 -6.64
C GLY A 217 12.92 -9.42 -7.20
N THR A 218 13.53 -8.62 -6.33
CA THR A 218 14.21 -7.39 -6.75
C THR A 218 15.51 -7.12 -5.99
N ARG A 219 16.35 -6.27 -6.58
CA ARG A 219 17.56 -5.70 -5.96
C ARG A 219 17.34 -4.33 -5.32
N LEU A 220 16.13 -3.76 -5.43
CA LEU A 220 15.79 -2.49 -4.81
C LEU A 220 16.13 -2.51 -3.31
N ARG A 221 16.76 -1.44 -2.83
CA ARG A 221 17.19 -1.35 -1.42
C ARG A 221 15.95 -1.35 -0.53
N LEU A 222 15.98 -2.24 0.47
CA LEU A 222 14.94 -2.36 1.47
C LEU A 222 15.54 -2.19 2.86
N PHE A 223 15.08 -1.18 3.58
CA PHE A 223 15.30 -1.00 5.01
C PHE A 223 14.12 -1.60 5.77
N THR A 224 14.38 -2.36 6.83
CA THR A 224 13.32 -3.03 7.59
C THR A 224 13.47 -2.71 9.06
N ILE A 225 12.38 -2.31 9.71
CA ILE A 225 12.40 -1.98 11.12
C ILE A 225 11.08 -2.37 11.79
N ASN A 226 11.17 -2.80 13.05
CA ASN A 226 10.03 -2.97 13.92
C ASN A 226 10.17 -1.99 15.08
N LEU A 227 9.13 -1.20 15.34
CA LEU A 227 9.15 -0.10 16.31
C LEU A 227 7.97 -0.22 17.28
N PRO A 228 8.08 0.28 18.53
CA PRO A 228 6.94 0.36 19.43
C PRO A 228 5.91 1.37 18.92
N GLU A 229 4.62 1.04 19.05
CA GLU A 229 3.49 1.84 18.53
C GLU A 229 3.32 3.22 19.18
N LYS A 230 4.09 3.51 20.25
CA LYS A 230 4.21 4.87 20.81
C LYS A 230 4.82 5.88 19.83
N ILE A 231 5.55 5.40 18.81
CA ILE A 231 6.07 6.21 17.71
C ILE A 231 4.92 6.41 16.73
N GLN A 232 4.23 7.54 16.81
CA GLN A 232 2.97 7.75 16.07
C GLN A 232 3.17 7.74 14.55
N GLU A 233 4.36 8.11 14.06
CA GLU A 233 4.67 8.12 12.64
C GLU A 233 4.52 6.74 11.97
N ILE A 234 4.66 5.64 12.71
CA ILE A 234 4.48 4.29 12.13
C ILE A 234 3.00 3.87 12.02
N ARG A 235 2.08 4.67 12.57
CA ARG A 235 0.63 4.43 12.54
C ARG A 235 -0.10 5.25 11.47
N ARG A 236 0.61 6.07 10.70
CA ARG A 236 0.05 7.00 9.72
C ARG A 236 -0.21 6.35 8.35
N SER A 237 -0.97 5.25 8.35
CA SER A 237 -1.58 4.64 7.17
C SER A 237 -2.50 3.47 7.61
N ASP A 238 -3.06 2.76 6.64
CA ASP A 238 -4.01 1.65 6.77
C ASP A 238 -3.51 0.49 7.63
N ASN A 239 -2.18 0.31 7.78
CA ASN A 239 -1.61 -0.75 8.61
C ASN A 239 -2.06 -0.65 10.08
N SER A 240 -2.29 0.57 10.57
CA SER A 240 -2.69 0.83 11.96
C SER A 240 -4.05 0.19 12.30
N SER A 241 -4.98 0.21 11.33
CA SER A 241 -6.30 -0.43 11.40
C SER A 241 -6.23 -1.92 11.72
N PHE A 242 -5.22 -2.60 11.16
CA PHE A 242 -5.00 -4.03 11.39
C PHE A 242 -4.35 -4.29 12.75
N TRP A 243 -3.39 -3.44 13.16
CA TRP A 243 -2.82 -3.51 14.51
C TRP A 243 -3.90 -3.35 15.59
N ASP A 244 -4.88 -2.45 15.39
CA ASP A 244 -5.99 -2.23 16.32
C ASP A 244 -6.89 -3.45 16.50
N GLN A 245 -6.90 -4.38 15.54
CA GLN A 245 -7.64 -5.65 15.63
C GLN A 245 -6.76 -6.84 16.10
N GLY A 246 -5.49 -6.55 16.40
CA GLY A 246 -4.49 -7.54 16.83
C GLY A 246 -3.83 -8.31 15.69
N TYR A 247 -3.99 -7.87 14.43
CA TYR A 247 -3.36 -8.52 13.29
C TYR A 247 -1.92 -8.02 13.07
N PRO A 248 -0.98 -8.90 12.68
CA PRO A 248 0.32 -8.46 12.19
C PRO A 248 0.17 -7.71 10.86
N ALA A 249 0.81 -6.53 10.77
CA ALA A 249 0.81 -5.71 9.57
C ALA A 249 2.13 -4.95 9.38
N LEU A 250 2.49 -4.68 8.12
CA LEU A 250 3.62 -3.83 7.75
C LEU A 250 3.15 -2.68 6.86
N MET A 251 3.78 -1.53 7.00
CA MET A 251 3.75 -0.43 6.03
C MET A 251 5.00 -0.47 5.17
N LEU A 252 4.84 -0.60 3.86
CA LEU A 252 5.89 -0.46 2.87
C LEU A 252 5.81 0.93 2.26
N THR A 253 6.82 1.75 2.51
CA THR A 253 6.80 3.18 2.16
C THR A 253 8.16 3.68 1.70
N ASP A 254 8.18 4.69 0.85
CA ASP A 254 9.34 5.52 0.54
C ASP A 254 9.62 6.57 1.62
N THR A 255 8.93 6.50 2.75
CA THR A 255 9.04 7.37 3.93
C THR A 255 8.35 8.73 3.82
N SER A 256 7.52 8.96 2.79
CA SER A 256 6.54 10.05 2.77
C SER A 256 7.17 11.42 3.10
N PHE A 257 6.59 12.21 3.99
CA PHE A 257 7.03 13.54 4.44
C PHE A 257 8.46 13.62 4.99
N LEU A 258 9.11 12.48 5.30
CA LEU A 258 10.51 12.43 5.69
C LEU A 258 11.46 12.59 4.49
N ARG A 259 10.95 12.41 3.27
CA ARG A 259 11.72 12.44 2.01
C ARG A 259 11.04 13.28 0.94
N ASN A 260 9.76 13.05 0.67
CA ASN A 260 9.02 13.65 -0.44
C ASN A 260 8.52 15.06 -0.05
N PRO A 261 9.04 16.14 -0.66
CA PRO A 261 8.59 17.50 -0.39
C PRO A 261 7.20 17.80 -0.99
N ASN A 262 6.68 16.92 -1.84
CA ASN A 262 5.38 17.07 -2.50
C ASN A 262 4.22 16.48 -1.68
N TYR A 263 4.50 15.82 -0.54
CA TYR A 263 3.47 15.22 0.31
C TYR A 263 2.34 16.21 0.64
N HIS A 264 1.10 15.84 0.28
CA HIS A 264 -0.11 16.65 0.43
C HIS A 264 -0.07 18.01 -0.29
N GLN A 265 0.78 18.16 -1.32
CA GLN A 265 0.91 19.40 -2.10
C GLN A 265 0.32 19.24 -3.51
N PRO A 266 -0.08 20.35 -4.17
CA PRO A 266 -0.46 20.35 -5.59
C PRO A 266 0.63 19.84 -6.53
N THR A 267 1.88 19.79 -6.06
CA THR A 267 3.05 19.30 -6.80
C THR A 267 3.26 17.79 -6.70
N ASP A 268 2.38 17.04 -6.02
CA ASP A 268 2.39 15.58 -6.02
C ASP A 268 1.84 15.02 -7.36
N THR A 269 2.64 15.18 -8.41
CA THR A 269 2.28 14.87 -9.80
C THR A 269 3.07 13.67 -10.33
N PRO A 270 2.58 12.98 -11.39
CA PRO A 270 3.23 11.79 -11.94
C PRO A 270 4.71 11.99 -12.32
N GLU A 271 5.09 13.20 -12.76
CA GLU A 271 6.45 13.53 -13.18
C GLU A 271 7.47 13.48 -12.03
N THR A 272 6.99 13.49 -10.78
CA THR A 272 7.86 13.43 -9.60
C THR A 272 8.30 12.01 -9.24
N LEU A 273 7.72 10.98 -9.87
CA LEU A 273 7.93 9.58 -9.50
C LEU A 273 9.04 8.90 -10.31
N ASP A 274 9.67 7.92 -9.68
CA ASP A 274 10.62 7.01 -10.32
C ASP A 274 9.94 5.70 -10.72
N PHE A 275 9.38 5.69 -11.93
CA PHE A 275 8.68 4.53 -12.45
C PHE A 275 9.59 3.30 -12.66
N ASP A 276 10.89 3.48 -12.90
CA ASP A 276 11.82 2.35 -13.05
C ASP A 276 12.02 1.64 -11.71
N ARG A 277 12.12 2.39 -10.60
CA ARG A 277 12.11 1.80 -9.26
C ARG A 277 10.74 1.25 -8.89
N MET A 278 9.64 1.87 -9.30
CA MET A 278 8.29 1.32 -9.06
C MET A 278 8.08 -0.05 -9.72
N THR A 279 8.59 -0.30 -10.92
CA THR A 279 8.53 -1.66 -11.53
C THR A 279 9.21 -2.70 -10.63
N GLN A 280 10.36 -2.34 -10.04
CA GLN A 280 11.07 -3.15 -9.06
C GLN A 280 10.28 -3.33 -7.76
N VAL A 281 9.52 -2.32 -7.32
CA VAL A 281 8.61 -2.44 -6.17
C VAL A 281 7.54 -3.48 -6.47
N ALA A 282 6.83 -3.39 -7.59
CA ALA A 282 5.77 -4.32 -7.96
C ALA A 282 6.26 -5.78 -8.02
N VAL A 283 7.43 -6.03 -8.63
CA VAL A 283 8.06 -7.36 -8.66
C VAL A 283 8.44 -7.83 -7.25
N GLY A 284 9.03 -6.94 -6.44
CA GLY A 284 9.43 -7.25 -5.06
C GLY A 284 8.21 -7.60 -4.19
N VAL A 285 7.15 -6.81 -4.27
CA VAL A 285 5.88 -7.02 -3.53
C VAL A 285 5.23 -8.33 -3.96
N ALA A 286 5.09 -8.58 -5.26
CA ALA A 286 4.51 -9.84 -5.75
C ALA A 286 5.31 -11.06 -5.29
N SER A 287 6.64 -11.00 -5.35
CA SER A 287 7.52 -12.07 -4.83
C SER A 287 7.38 -12.25 -3.32
N ALA A 288 7.19 -11.17 -2.56
CA ALA A 288 6.95 -11.21 -1.12
C ALA A 288 5.60 -11.87 -0.78
N MET A 289 4.53 -11.48 -1.47
CA MET A 289 3.20 -12.08 -1.30
C MET A 289 3.19 -13.57 -1.64
N LEU A 290 3.81 -13.97 -2.75
CA LEU A 290 3.88 -15.38 -3.13
C LEU A 290 4.68 -16.21 -2.12
N ARG A 291 5.67 -15.60 -1.45
CA ARG A 291 6.38 -16.26 -0.34
C ARG A 291 5.49 -16.40 0.90
N LEU A 292 4.72 -15.36 1.25
CA LEU A 292 3.81 -15.39 2.40
C LEU A 292 2.61 -16.32 2.18
N GLY A 293 2.23 -16.54 0.93
CA GLY A 293 1.18 -17.49 0.54
C GLY A 293 1.61 -18.96 0.50
N LYS A 294 2.84 -19.33 0.86
CA LYS A 294 3.37 -20.71 0.86
C LYS A 294 3.51 -21.28 2.27
#